data_AF-A0A8K0WJT7-F1
#
_entry.id   AF-A0A8K0WJT7-F1
#
_cell.length_a   1.000
_cell.length_b   1.000
_cell.length_c   1.000
_cell.angle_alpha   90.00
_cell.angle_beta   90.00
_cell.angle_gamma   90.00
#
_symmetry.space_group_name_H-M   'P 1'
#
loop_
_entity.id
_entity.type
_entity.pdbx_description
1 polymer ?
#
loop_
_entity_poly.entity_id
_entity_poly.type
_entity_poly.pdbx_seq_one_letter_code
_entity_poly.pdbx_strand_id
1 'polypeptide(L)'
;MGSDNPKVKRAREILNSIYSFFVKNKDEYEPPSFVSDGSRVVPLVYLPENVPTPEETRRLTVEMEELVATNEVIGNVSEEEREIMTNAAKASIAKRRNHTA
;
A
#
# COMPACT_ATOMS: atom_id res chain seq x y z
N MET A 1 -20.84 12.69 6.92
CA MET A 1 -21.68 13.46 5.98
C MET A 1 -21.50 12.87 4.60
N GLY A 2 -22.57 12.30 4.03
CA GLY A 2 -22.54 11.63 2.72
C GLY A 2 -22.20 12.62 1.61
N SER A 3 -21.37 12.20 0.67
CA SER A 3 -21.06 12.99 -0.51
C SER A 3 -22.30 13.12 -1.40
N ASP A 4 -23.09 14.18 -1.18
CA ASP A 4 -24.22 14.60 -2.03
C ASP A 4 -23.76 15.13 -3.41
N ASN A 5 -22.65 14.61 -3.93
CA ASN A 5 -22.24 14.87 -5.29
C ASN A 5 -22.96 13.87 -6.21
N PRO A 6 -23.94 14.31 -7.03
CA PRO A 6 -24.73 13.42 -7.87
C PRO A 6 -23.88 12.63 -8.87
N LYS A 7 -22.70 13.16 -9.26
CA LYS A 7 -21.74 12.45 -10.11
C LYS A 7 -21.11 11.26 -9.38
N VAL A 8 -20.78 11.42 -8.10
CA VAL A 8 -20.21 10.36 -7.26
C VAL A 8 -21.24 9.27 -6.98
N LYS A 9 -22.49 9.66 -6.69
CA LYS A 9 -23.59 8.71 -6.52
C LYS A 9 -23.83 7.88 -7.79
N ARG A 10 -23.88 8.54 -8.95
CA ARG A 10 -24.05 7.88 -10.25
C ARG A 10 -22.87 6.95 -10.59
N ALA A 11 -21.64 7.38 -10.33
CA ALA A 11 -20.46 6.55 -10.52
C ALA A 11 -20.53 5.27 -9.66
N ARG A 12 -20.98 5.40 -8.40
CA ARG A 12 -21.17 4.25 -7.50
C ARG A 12 -22.25 3.30 -7.99
N GLU A 13 -23.39 3.81 -8.45
CA GLU A 13 -24.47 3.00 -9.01
C GLU A 13 -24.02 2.24 -10.26
N ILE A 14 -23.26 2.89 -11.15
CA ILE A 14 -22.69 2.27 -12.36
C ILE A 14 -21.71 1.16 -11.97
N LEU A 15 -20.79 1.43 -11.05
CA LEU A 15 -19.82 0.43 -10.58
C LEU A 15 -20.53 -0.78 -9.96
N ASN A 16 -21.52 -0.55 -9.10
CA ASN A 16 -22.31 -1.63 -8.49
C ASN A 16 -23.04 -2.48 -9.54
N SER A 17 -23.54 -1.85 -10.61
CA SER A 17 -24.16 -2.56 -11.74
C SER A 17 -23.14 -3.44 -12.48
N ILE A 18 -21.93 -2.93 -12.72
CA ILE A 18 -20.84 -3.67 -13.38
C ILE A 18 -20.43 -4.87 -12.52
N TYR A 19 -20.23 -4.67 -11.21
CA TYR A 19 -19.94 -5.75 -10.27
C TYR A 19 -21.03 -6.81 -10.26
N SER A 20 -22.30 -6.40 -10.17
CA SER A 20 -23.43 -7.32 -10.15
C SER A 20 -23.53 -8.17 -11.42
N PHE A 21 -23.18 -7.59 -12.57
CA PHE A 21 -23.14 -8.31 -13.85
C PHE A 21 -22.06 -9.39 -13.84
N PHE A 22 -20.81 -9.05 -13.50
CA PHE A 22 -19.72 -10.03 -13.51
C PHE A 22 -19.87 -11.09 -12.43
N VAL A 23 -20.45 -10.76 -11.27
CA VAL A 23 -20.77 -11.76 -10.24
C VAL A 23 -21.79 -12.79 -10.72
N LYS A 24 -22.82 -12.34 -11.44
CA LYS A 24 -23.87 -13.23 -11.96
C LYS A 24 -23.42 -14.07 -13.15
N ASN A 25 -22.48 -13.57 -13.95
CA ASN A 25 -22.02 -14.23 -15.17
C ASN A 25 -20.56 -14.71 -15.07
N LYS A 26 -20.08 -14.97 -13.85
CA LYS A 26 -18.70 -15.38 -13.56
C LYS A 26 -18.26 -16.67 -14.28
N ASP A 27 -19.21 -17.51 -14.67
CA ASP A 27 -18.93 -18.78 -15.35
C ASP A 27 -18.92 -18.62 -16.88
N GLU A 28 -19.38 -17.48 -17.40
CA GLU A 28 -19.49 -17.18 -18.84
C GLU A 28 -18.48 -16.12 -19.29
N TYR A 29 -18.07 -15.22 -18.38
CA TYR A 29 -17.12 -14.15 -18.68
C TYR A 29 -16.00 -14.10 -17.65
N GLU A 30 -14.78 -13.93 -18.14
CA GLU A 30 -13.64 -13.61 -17.29
C GLU A 30 -13.81 -12.17 -16.75
N PRO A 31 -13.83 -11.99 -15.41
CA PRO A 31 -13.99 -10.66 -14.83
C PRO A 31 -12.75 -9.80 -15.13
N PRO A 32 -12.92 -8.49 -15.39
CA PRO A 32 -11.81 -7.56 -15.46
C PRO A 32 -10.96 -7.61 -14.18
N SER A 33 -9.69 -7.23 -14.28
CA SER A 33 -8.73 -7.25 -13.15
C SER A 33 -9.20 -6.46 -11.92
N PHE A 34 -10.04 -5.43 -12.08
CA PHE A 34 -10.65 -4.67 -10.98
C PHE A 34 -11.87 -5.36 -10.33
N VAL A 35 -12.33 -6.49 -10.86
CA VAL A 35 -13.47 -7.30 -10.36
C VAL A 35 -13.02 -8.69 -9.89
N SER A 36 -11.82 -9.11 -10.27
CA SER A 36 -11.25 -10.41 -9.92
C SER A 36 -11.02 -10.57 -8.41
N ASP A 37 -10.83 -11.81 -7.96
CA ASP A 37 -10.74 -12.20 -6.54
C ASP A 37 -9.69 -11.43 -5.73
N GLY A 38 -8.66 -10.88 -6.39
CA GLY A 38 -7.66 -10.00 -5.77
C GLY A 38 -8.18 -8.59 -5.41
N SER A 39 -9.24 -8.13 -6.07
CA SER A 39 -9.93 -6.85 -5.80
C SER A 39 -11.13 -7.01 -4.85
N ARG A 40 -11.47 -8.24 -4.43
CA ARG A 40 -12.61 -8.51 -3.51
C ARG A 40 -12.40 -7.97 -2.09
N VAL A 41 -11.23 -7.40 -1.79
CA VAL A 41 -10.91 -6.88 -0.46
C VAL A 41 -10.32 -5.47 -0.55
N VAL A 42 -11.09 -4.52 -1.06
CA VAL A 42 -11.22 -3.26 -0.31
C VAL A 42 -12.66 -3.21 0.16
N PRO A 43 -12.98 -3.82 1.32
CA PRO A 43 -14.32 -3.71 1.86
C PRO A 43 -14.63 -2.22 1.99
N LEU A 44 -15.82 -1.79 1.54
CA LEU A 44 -16.28 -0.40 1.70
C LEU A 44 -16.25 0.06 3.18
N VAL A 45 -16.11 -0.88 4.11
CA VAL A 45 -15.91 -0.69 5.56
C VAL A 45 -14.50 -0.18 5.92
N TYR A 46 -13.51 -0.36 5.03
CA TYR A 46 -12.13 0.16 5.16
C TYR A 46 -11.90 1.47 4.40
N LEU A 47 -12.94 2.05 3.78
CA LEU A 47 -12.87 3.48 3.46
C LEU A 47 -12.78 4.20 4.81
N PRO A 48 -11.65 4.83 5.15
CA PRO A 48 -11.62 5.67 6.33
C PRO A 48 -12.73 6.72 6.15
N GLU A 49 -13.39 7.14 7.23
CA GLU A 49 -14.41 8.20 7.16
C GLU A 49 -13.89 9.45 6.40
N ASN A 50 -12.56 9.61 6.37
CA ASN A 50 -11.82 10.52 5.51
C ASN A 50 -11.07 9.75 4.42
N VAL A 51 -11.59 9.79 3.19
CA VAL A 51 -10.81 9.43 2.00
C VAL A 51 -9.59 10.36 1.94
N PRO A 52 -8.36 9.82 1.83
CA PRO A 52 -7.17 10.65 1.72
C PRO A 52 -7.30 11.62 0.55
N THR A 53 -6.86 12.85 0.75
CA THR A 53 -6.79 13.82 -0.33
C THR A 53 -5.80 13.36 -1.42
N PRO A 54 -5.91 13.87 -2.66
CA PRO A 54 -4.97 13.53 -3.72
C PRO A 54 -3.50 13.82 -3.35
N GLU A 55 -3.25 14.88 -2.58
CA GLU A 55 -1.89 15.20 -2.11
C GLU A 55 -1.39 14.23 -1.04
N GLU A 56 -2.24 13.83 -0.09
CA GLU A 56 -1.90 12.80 0.89
C GLU A 56 -1.64 11.46 0.22
N THR A 57 -2.43 11.12 -0.80
CA THR A 57 -2.24 9.89 -1.58
C THR A 57 -0.89 9.89 -2.27
N ARG A 58 -0.53 10.98 -2.96
CA ARG A 58 0.79 11.11 -3.62
C ARG A 58 1.93 11.00 -2.62
N ARG A 59 1.83 11.67 -1.46
CA ARG A 59 2.86 11.60 -0.41
C ARG A 59 3.04 10.17 0.09
N LEU A 60 1.94 9.47 0.36
CA LEU A 60 1.97 8.08 0.82
C LEU A 60 2.53 7.14 -0.25
N THR A 61 2.24 7.38 -1.53
CA THR A 61 2.82 6.60 -2.63
C THR A 61 4.33 6.77 -2.70
N VAL A 62 4.83 8.02 -2.63
CA VAL A 62 6.27 8.30 -2.63
C VAL A 62 6.96 7.66 -1.42
N GLU A 63 6.39 7.81 -0.22
CA GLU A 63 6.93 7.19 0.99
C GLU A 63 6.98 5.66 0.88
N MET A 64 5.95 5.06 0.27
CA MET A 64 5.91 3.61 0.05
C MET A 64 6.96 3.15 -0.96
N GLU A 65 7.18 3.89 -2.04
CA GLU A 65 8.22 3.61 -3.04
C GLU A 65 9.62 3.65 -2.41
N GLU A 66 9.89 4.66 -1.58
CA GLU A 66 11.17 4.78 -0.84
C GLU A 66 11.39 3.60 0.12
N LEU A 67 10.35 3.17 0.84
CA LEU A 67 10.41 2.04 1.75
C LEU A 67 10.64 0.72 1.02
N VAL A 68 10.00 0.51 -0.13
CA VAL A 68 10.21 -0.67 -0.97
C VAL A 68 11.64 -0.69 -1.50
N ALA A 69 12.12 0.41 -2.07
CA ALA A 69 13.49 0.52 -2.55
C ALA A 69 14.52 0.24 -1.44
N THR A 70 14.28 0.76 -0.24
CA THR A 70 15.13 0.50 0.93
C THR A 70 15.14 -0.99 1.32
N ASN A 71 13.98 -1.64 1.33
CA ASN A 71 13.86 -3.07 1.64
C ASN A 71 14.51 -3.96 0.58
N GLU A 72 14.39 -3.62 -0.70
CA GLU A 72 15.06 -4.36 -1.78
C GLU A 72 16.58 -4.29 -1.65
N VAL A 73 17.12 -3.12 -1.30
CA VAL A 73 18.56 -2.97 -1.03
C VAL A 73 18.96 -3.85 0.15
N ILE A 74 18.22 -3.86 1.26
CA ILE A 74 18.50 -4.70 2.45
C ILE A 74 18.46 -6.19 2.11
N GLY A 75 17.53 -6.61 1.24
CA GLY A 75 17.40 -7.98 0.77
C GLY A 75 18.58 -8.44 -0.10
N ASN A 76 19.22 -7.50 -0.80
CA ASN A 76 20.35 -7.76 -1.70
C ASN A 76 21.74 -7.59 -1.03
N VAL A 77 21.80 -7.22 0.25
CA VAL A 77 23.07 -7.16 0.99
C VAL A 77 23.58 -8.58 1.24
N SER A 78 24.82 -8.87 0.81
CA SER A 78 25.47 -10.15 1.06
C SER A 78 25.70 -10.41 2.56
N GLU A 79 25.86 -11.67 2.97
CA GLU A 79 26.11 -12.00 4.38
C GLU A 79 27.36 -11.30 4.94
N GLU A 80 28.42 -11.19 4.12
CA GLU A 80 29.67 -10.50 4.47
C GLU A 80 29.47 -8.99 4.67
N GLU A 81 28.76 -8.32 3.76
CA GLU A 81 28.45 -6.89 3.89
C GLU A 81 27.54 -6.62 5.09
N ARG A 82 26.58 -7.49 5.34
CA ARG A 82 25.70 -7.41 6.51
C ARG A 82 26.50 -7.55 7.81
N GLU A 83 27.47 -8.47 7.86
CA GLU A 83 28.35 -8.63 9.02
C GLU A 83 29.21 -7.38 9.26
N ILE A 84 29.79 -6.79 8.20
CA ILE A 84 30.56 -5.55 8.28
C ILE A 84 29.69 -4.40 8.82
N MET A 85 28.47 -4.23 8.28
CA MET A 85 27.53 -3.20 8.76
C MET A 85 27.17 -3.40 10.23
N THR A 86 26.95 -4.66 10.65
CA THR A 86 26.59 -4.99 12.04
C THR A 86 27.76 -4.71 13.00
N ASN A 87 28.98 -5.05 12.58
CA ASN A 87 30.20 -4.80 13.37
C ASN A 87 30.50 -3.30 13.45
N ALA A 88 30.31 -2.54 12.37
CA ALA A 88 30.43 -1.09 12.37
C ALA A 88 29.37 -0.41 13.26
N ALA A 89 28.12 -0.89 13.24
CA ALA A 89 27.05 -0.40 14.12
C ALA A 89 27.38 -0.66 15.60
N LYS A 90 27.83 -1.87 15.95
CA LYS A 90 28.28 -2.23 17.30
C LYS A 90 29.44 -1.34 17.76
N ALA A 91 30.44 -1.12 16.91
CA ALA A 91 31.57 -0.24 17.19
C ALA A 91 31.15 1.23 17.39
N SER A 92 30.22 1.72 16.58
CA SER A 92 29.64 3.07 16.71
C SER A 92 28.88 3.27 18.03
N ILE A 93 28.11 2.27 18.46
CA ILE A 93 27.38 2.29 19.74
C ILE A 93 28.37 2.26 20.91
N ALA A 94 29.40 1.41 20.85
CA ALA A 94 30.44 1.35 21.88
C ALA A 94 31.20 2.68 22.00
N LYS A 95 31.55 3.31 20.87
CA LYS A 95 32.21 4.62 20.85
C LYS A 95 31.34 5.73 21.44
N ARG A 96 30.02 5.71 21.19
CA ARG A 96 29.09 6.67 21.79
C ARG A 96 28.94 6.49 23.30
N ARG A 97 28.83 5.26 23.80
CA ARG A 97 28.78 4.97 25.24
C ARG A 97 30.03 5.45 25.98
N ASN A 98 31.20 5.30 25.39
CA ASN A 98 32.47 5.75 25.95
C ASN A 98 32.67 7.28 25.90
N HIS A 99 31.87 8.00 25.10
CA HIS A 99 31.93 9.47 25.01
C HIS A 99 30.95 10.16 25.98
N THR A 100 29.98 9.41 26.50
CA THR A 100 28.97 9.89 27.47
C THR A 100 29.27 9.47 28.91
N ALA A 101 30.42 8.82 29.16
CA ALA A 101 30.95 8.47 30.48
C ALA A 101 32.22 9.28 30.75
#